data_AF-A3XFC2-F1
#
_entry.id   AF-A3XFC2-F1
#
_cell.length_a   1.000
_cell.length_b   1.000
_cell.length_c   1.000
_cell.angle_alpha   90.00
_cell.angle_beta   90.00
_cell.angle_gamma   90.00
#
_symmetry.space_group_name_H-M   'P 1'
#
loop_
_entity.id
_entity.type
_entity.pdbx_description
1 polymer ?
#
loop_
_entity_poly.entity_id
_entity_poly.type
_entity_poly.pdbx_seq_one_letter_code
_entity_poly.pdbx_strand_id
1 'polypeptide(L)'
;MSKVINGKDGQPRCAWSASAPEFDVYHDDEWGYPVGDDVRLFEKVCLESFQSGLSWRTILVKRENFRTAFCGFDWNRVAEFGEADVARLLQDEGIIRHRGKIEATINNARRAQ
;
A
#
# COMPACT_ATOMS: atom_id res chain seq x y z
N MET A 1 16.97 2.56 19.57
CA MET A 1 15.89 1.91 20.35
C MET A 1 14.62 2.70 20.09
N SER A 2 13.56 2.05 19.59
CA SER A 2 12.28 2.73 19.35
C SER A 2 11.76 3.27 20.70
N LYS A 3 11.56 4.59 20.79
CA LYS A 3 10.89 5.19 21.94
C LYS A 3 9.39 4.94 21.81
N VAL A 4 8.74 4.68 22.93
CA VAL A 4 7.28 4.63 23.05
C VAL A 4 6.80 6.04 23.41
N ILE A 5 5.63 6.43 22.90
CA ILE A 5 4.94 7.68 23.22
C ILE A 5 3.55 7.38 23.75
N ASN A 6 2.95 8.30 24.52
CA ASN A 6 1.55 8.18 24.90
C ASN A 6 0.68 8.76 23.77
N GLY A 7 -0.30 8.01 23.30
CA GLY A 7 -1.30 8.55 22.37
C GLY A 7 -2.43 9.30 23.08
N LYS A 8 -3.44 9.71 22.31
CA LYS A 8 -4.52 10.61 22.77
C LYS A 8 -5.40 9.99 23.87
N ASP A 9 -5.47 8.67 23.91
CA ASP A 9 -6.18 7.86 24.91
C ASP A 9 -5.30 7.49 26.13
N GLY A 10 -4.06 7.99 26.20
CA GLY A 10 -3.09 7.69 27.24
C GLY A 10 -2.36 6.34 27.07
N GLN A 11 -2.67 5.56 26.04
CA GLN A 11 -2.04 4.26 25.80
C GLN A 11 -0.69 4.39 25.08
N PRO A 12 0.29 3.51 25.39
CA PRO A 12 1.59 3.52 24.75
C PRO A 12 1.50 3.12 23.27
N ARG A 13 2.17 3.87 22.39
CA ARG A 13 2.31 3.57 20.95
C ARG A 13 3.76 3.70 20.51
N CYS A 14 4.11 3.08 19.38
CA CYS A 14 5.41 3.28 18.76
C CYS A 14 5.58 4.76 18.33
N ALA A 15 6.74 5.38 18.60
CA ALA A 15 6.94 6.82 18.30
C ALA A 15 6.65 7.22 16.84
N TRP A 16 6.85 6.30 15.89
CA TRP A 16 6.59 6.58 14.48
C TRP A 16 5.11 6.84 14.19
N SER A 17 4.16 6.35 15.01
CA SER A 17 2.73 6.54 14.76
C SER A 17 2.28 8.00 14.90
N ALA A 18 3.04 8.85 15.61
CA ALA A 18 2.75 10.28 15.71
C ALA A 18 3.39 11.13 14.60
N SER A 19 4.11 10.52 13.65
CA SER A 19 4.78 11.28 12.57
C SER A 19 3.82 11.81 11.50
N ALA A 20 2.57 11.33 11.49
CA ALA A 20 1.53 11.79 10.58
C ALA A 20 0.12 11.54 11.17
N PRO A 21 -0.89 12.39 10.87
CA PRO A 21 -2.25 12.19 11.37
C PRO A 21 -2.91 10.89 10.91
N GLU A 22 -2.48 10.33 9.78
CA GLU A 22 -3.06 9.09 9.24
C GLU A 22 -2.48 7.82 9.89
N PHE A 23 -1.39 7.96 10.65
CA PHE A 23 -0.66 6.83 11.22
C PHE A 23 -1.19 6.35 12.56
N ASP A 24 -1.96 7.14 13.31
CA ASP A 24 -2.55 6.68 14.58
C ASP A 24 -3.55 5.55 14.32
N VAL A 25 -4.52 5.77 13.43
CA VAL A 25 -5.51 4.76 13.02
C VAL A 25 -4.83 3.57 12.35
N TYR A 26 -3.91 3.81 11.40
CA TYR A 26 -3.20 2.71 10.73
C TYR A 26 -2.39 1.85 11.71
N HIS A 27 -1.71 2.46 12.67
CA HIS A 27 -0.96 1.74 13.70
C HIS A 27 -1.89 0.89 14.56
N ASP A 28 -3.00 1.47 15.03
CA ASP A 28 -3.86 0.85 16.03
C ASP A 28 -4.77 -0.25 15.47
N ASP A 29 -5.17 -0.12 14.20
CA ASP A 29 -6.18 -0.99 13.60
C ASP A 29 -5.60 -1.96 12.55
N GLU A 30 -4.43 -1.66 11.97
CA GLU A 30 -3.92 -2.40 10.80
C GLU A 30 -2.49 -2.93 10.92
N TRP A 31 -1.60 -2.21 11.60
CA TRP A 31 -0.18 -2.54 11.67
C TRP A 31 0.10 -3.61 12.72
N GLY A 32 0.73 -4.72 12.31
CA GLY A 32 1.07 -5.83 13.22
C GLY A 32 -0.08 -6.80 13.52
N TYR A 33 -1.30 -6.55 13.04
CA TYR A 33 -2.41 -7.49 13.16
C TYR A 33 -2.35 -8.58 12.08
N PRO A 34 -2.75 -9.83 12.41
CA PRO A 34 -2.83 -10.91 11.45
C PRO A 34 -3.79 -10.59 10.30
N VAL A 35 -3.41 -10.97 9.07
CA VAL A 35 -4.27 -10.87 7.88
C VAL A 35 -4.36 -12.26 7.26
N GLY A 36 -5.58 -12.81 7.22
CA GLY A 36 -5.88 -14.10 6.57
C GLY A 36 -6.63 -13.97 5.25
N ASP A 37 -6.93 -12.75 4.81
CA ASP A 37 -7.52 -12.49 3.49
C ASP A 37 -6.40 -12.32 2.47
N ASP A 38 -6.39 -13.19 1.45
CA ASP A 38 -5.33 -13.25 0.47
C ASP A 38 -5.25 -11.97 -0.38
N VAL A 39 -6.39 -11.37 -0.74
CA VAL A 39 -6.43 -10.12 -1.55
C VAL A 39 -5.82 -8.98 -0.77
N ARG A 40 -6.15 -8.87 0.51
CA ARG A 40 -5.58 -7.89 1.43
C ARG A 40 -4.08 -8.12 1.63
N LEU A 41 -3.63 -9.37 1.70
CA LEU A 41 -2.20 -9.69 1.83
C LEU A 41 -1.43 -9.32 0.56
N PHE A 42 -1.97 -9.64 -0.61
CA PHE A 42 -1.41 -9.26 -1.90
C PHE A 42 -1.34 -7.73 -2.07
N GLU A 43 -2.41 -7.01 -1.72
CA GLU A 43 -2.42 -5.54 -1.67
C GLU A 43 -1.27 -5.02 -0.79
N LYS A 44 -1.11 -5.53 0.44
CA LYS A 44 -0.05 -5.10 1.35
C LYS A 44 1.33 -5.28 0.71
N VAL A 45 1.64 -6.44 0.14
CA VAL A 45 2.94 -6.73 -0.50
C VAL A 45 3.22 -5.77 -1.67
N CYS A 46 2.20 -5.48 -2.49
CA CYS A 46 2.34 -4.54 -3.60
C CYS A 46 2.54 -3.10 -3.13
N LEU A 47 1.80 -2.64 -2.11
CA LEU A 47 1.95 -1.31 -1.54
C LEU A 47 3.33 -1.10 -0.91
N GLU A 48 3.88 -2.11 -0.22
CA GLU A 48 5.26 -2.08 0.28
C GLU A 48 6.29 -1.96 -0.85
N SER A 49 6.06 -2.62 -1.99
CA SER A 49 6.91 -2.46 -3.18
C SER A 49 6.87 -1.03 -3.74
N PHE A 50 5.70 -0.38 -3.70
CA PHE A 50 5.57 1.03 -4.09
C PHE A 50 6.27 2.00 -3.13
N GLN A 51 6.46 1.62 -1.86
CA GLN A 51 7.11 2.45 -0.85
C GLN A 51 8.61 2.67 -1.09
N SER A 52 9.31 1.82 -1.85
CA SER A 52 10.75 1.94 -2.08
C SER A 52 11.17 3.37 -2.52
N GLY A 53 12.00 4.04 -1.72
CA GLY A 53 12.45 5.42 -1.96
C GLY A 53 11.45 6.52 -1.60
N LEU A 54 10.35 6.20 -0.91
CA LEU A 54 9.30 7.13 -0.47
C LEU A 54 8.94 6.90 1.01
N SER A 55 8.20 7.84 1.59
CA SER A 55 7.60 7.63 2.92
C SER A 55 6.39 6.70 2.83
N TRP A 56 6.14 5.90 3.87
CA TRP A 56 4.89 5.10 3.93
C TRP A 56 3.64 5.97 3.91
N ARG A 57 3.71 7.19 4.46
CA ARG A 57 2.60 8.17 4.42
C ARG A 57 2.15 8.44 2.99
N THR A 58 3.10 8.58 2.07
CA THR A 58 2.80 8.80 0.64
C THR A 58 1.96 7.66 0.07
N ILE A 59 2.24 6.42 0.47
CA ILE A 59 1.50 5.23 0.02
C ILE A 59 0.12 5.17 0.69
N LEU A 60 0.08 5.36 2.02
CA LEU A 60 -1.14 5.27 2.82
C LEU A 60 -2.20 6.29 2.37
N VAL A 61 -1.80 7.55 2.12
CA VAL A 61 -2.71 8.61 1.64
C VAL A 61 -3.26 8.30 0.24
N LYS A 62 -2.52 7.54 -0.58
CA LYS A 62 -2.92 7.17 -1.95
C LYS A 62 -3.58 5.80 -2.04
N ARG A 63 -3.81 5.10 -0.92
CA ARG A 63 -4.23 3.69 -0.90
C ARG A 63 -5.53 3.44 -1.66
N GLU A 64 -6.54 4.28 -1.50
CA GLU A 64 -7.81 4.10 -2.22
C GLU A 64 -7.68 4.34 -3.73
N ASN A 65 -6.77 5.23 -4.14
CA ASN A 65 -6.44 5.42 -5.55
C ASN A 65 -5.74 4.18 -6.12
N PHE A 66 -4.81 3.59 -5.36
CA PHE A 66 -4.18 2.32 -5.75
C PHE A 66 -5.21 1.21 -5.90
N ARG A 67 -6.14 1.05 -4.95
CA ARG A 67 -7.22 0.07 -5.05
C ARG A 67 -8.06 0.30 -6.32
N THR A 68 -8.42 1.53 -6.62
CA THR A 68 -9.17 1.84 -7.85
C THR A 68 -8.35 1.51 -9.10
N ALA A 69 -7.09 1.95 -9.15
CA ALA A 69 -6.18 1.81 -10.28
C ALA A 69 -5.85 0.33 -10.60
N PHE A 70 -5.77 -0.51 -9.57
CA PHE A 70 -5.44 -1.94 -9.66
C PHE A 70 -6.65 -2.85 -9.38
N CYS A 71 -7.87 -2.41 -9.69
CA CYS A 71 -9.08 -3.24 -9.64
C CYS A 71 -9.32 -3.95 -8.29
N GLY A 72 -9.10 -3.23 -7.18
CA GLY A 72 -9.22 -3.76 -5.82
C GLY A 72 -8.12 -4.74 -5.44
N PHE A 73 -7.02 -4.77 -6.20
CA PHE A 73 -5.95 -5.76 -6.08
C PHE A 73 -6.42 -7.21 -6.31
N ASP A 74 -7.50 -7.41 -7.06
CA ASP A 74 -7.85 -8.72 -7.60
C ASP A 74 -6.73 -9.18 -8.56
N TRP A 75 -5.87 -10.10 -8.09
CA TRP A 75 -4.70 -10.53 -8.85
C TRP A 75 -5.06 -11.21 -10.16
N ASN A 76 -6.24 -11.83 -10.29
CA ASN A 76 -6.65 -12.42 -11.57
C ASN A 76 -6.82 -11.32 -12.62
N ARG A 77 -7.47 -10.21 -12.24
CA ARG A 77 -7.67 -9.05 -13.13
C ARG A 77 -6.39 -8.27 -13.38
N VAL A 78 -5.57 -8.08 -12.35
CA VAL A 78 -4.31 -7.34 -12.48
C VAL A 78 -3.29 -8.12 -13.31
N ALA A 79 -3.29 -9.46 -13.27
CA ALA A 79 -2.40 -10.30 -14.08
C ALA A 79 -2.63 -10.13 -15.58
N GLU A 80 -3.87 -9.81 -15.98
CA GLU A 80 -4.30 -9.56 -17.36
C GLU A 80 -3.87 -8.18 -17.89
N PHE A 81 -3.42 -7.26 -17.03
CA PHE A 81 -3.02 -5.92 -17.46
C PHE A 81 -1.88 -5.99 -18.48
N GLY A 82 -2.04 -5.21 -19.56
CA GLY A 82 -1.09 -5.11 -20.66
C GLY A 82 -0.41 -3.74 -20.74
N GLU A 83 0.32 -3.50 -21.83
CA GLU A 83 1.04 -2.23 -22.05
C GLU A 83 0.11 -1.00 -22.08
N ALA A 84 -1.12 -1.16 -22.57
CA ALA A 84 -2.13 -0.10 -22.55
C ALA A 84 -2.53 0.29 -21.11
N ASP A 85 -2.62 -0.67 -20.20
CA ASP A 85 -2.89 -0.41 -18.78
C ASP A 85 -1.69 0.27 -18.11
N VAL A 86 -0.46 -0.18 -18.41
CA VAL A 86 0.74 0.48 -17.91
C VAL A 86 0.79 1.93 -18.38
N ALA A 87 0.52 2.20 -19.66
CA ALA A 87 0.48 3.55 -20.20
C ALA A 87 -0.61 4.42 -19.54
N ARG A 88 -1.81 3.86 -19.32
CA ARG A 88 -2.90 4.52 -18.58
C ARG A 88 -2.49 4.85 -17.15
N LEU A 89 -1.92 3.89 -16.42
CA LEU A 89 -1.49 4.04 -15.03
C LEU A 89 -0.34 5.05 -14.89
N LEU A 90 0.53 5.16 -15.89
CA LEU A 90 1.58 6.19 -15.92
C LEU A 90 1.03 7.61 -16.05
N GLN A 91 -0.23 7.80 -16.44
CA GLN A 91 -0.89 9.11 -16.46
C GLN A 91 -1.72 9.38 -15.19
N ASP A 92 -1.91 8.38 -14.33
CA ASP A 92 -2.74 8.51 -13.13
C ASP A 92 -1.98 9.22 -12.00
N GLU A 93 -2.34 10.49 -11.74
CA GLU A 93 -1.74 11.31 -10.68
C GLU A 93 -2.17 10.86 -9.27
N GLY A 94 -3.22 10.04 -9.18
CA GLY A 94 -3.72 9.43 -7.96
C GLY A 94 -2.72 8.46 -7.34
N ILE A 95 -1.86 7.82 -8.14
CA ILE A 95 -0.87 6.82 -7.71
C ILE A 95 0.58 7.32 -7.86
N ILE A 96 1.55 6.41 -7.70
CA ILE A 96 2.96 6.67 -7.99
C ILE A 96 3.26 6.26 -9.44
N ARG A 97 3.50 7.26 -10.30
CA ARG A 97 3.75 7.11 -11.75
C ARG A 97 5.17 6.60 -12.04
N HIS A 98 5.48 5.39 -11.59
CA HIS A 98 6.76 4.74 -11.81
C HIS A 98 6.57 3.39 -12.52
N ARG A 99 7.00 3.31 -13.79
CA ARG A 99 6.77 2.15 -14.66
C ARG A 99 7.18 0.83 -14.01
N GLY A 100 8.40 0.73 -13.50
CA GLY A 100 8.89 -0.51 -12.88
C GLY A 100 8.11 -0.98 -11.65
N LYS A 101 7.44 -0.07 -10.92
CA LYS A 101 6.62 -0.44 -9.74
C LYS A 101 5.23 -0.91 -10.15
N ILE A 102 4.69 -0.30 -11.21
CA ILE A 102 3.44 -0.74 -11.85
C ILE A 102 3.63 -2.14 -12.45
N GLU A 103 4.69 -2.33 -13.26
CA GLU A 103 5.01 -3.61 -13.87
C GLU A 103 5.34 -4.69 -12.82
N ALA A 104 6.00 -4.33 -11.71
CA ALA A 104 6.22 -5.25 -10.60
C ALA A 104 4.89 -5.74 -9.98
N THR A 105 3.90 -4.85 -9.85
CA THR A 105 2.56 -5.22 -9.33
C THR A 105 1.85 -6.20 -10.27
N ILE A 106 1.93 -5.98 -11.57
CA ILE A 106 1.39 -6.89 -12.60
C ILE A 106 2.12 -8.23 -12.58
N ASN A 107 3.45 -8.23 -12.47
CA ASN A 107 4.23 -9.47 -12.32
C ASN A 107 3.84 -10.21 -11.04
N ASN A 108 3.72 -9.53 -9.90
CA ASN A 108 3.33 -10.15 -8.64
C ASN A 108 1.95 -10.80 -8.74
N ALA A 109 1.00 -10.15 -9.42
CA ALA A 109 -0.33 -10.71 -9.68
C ALA A 109 -0.25 -12.05 -10.43
N ARG A 110 0.59 -12.13 -11.47
CA ARG A 110 0.85 -13.37 -12.24
C ARG A 110 1.54 -14.48 -11.43
N ARG A 111 2.14 -14.16 -10.27
CA ARG A 111 2.75 -15.14 -9.35
C ARG A 111 1.83 -15.55 -8.21
N ALA A 112 0.74 -14.83 -8.01
CA ALA A 112 -0.28 -15.11 -7.01
C ALA A 112 -1.46 -15.93 -7.58
N GLN A 113 -1.53 -16.09 -8.92
CA GLN A 113 -2.39 -17.07 -9.59
C GLN A 113 -1.91 -18.50 -9.31
#